data_AF-A0A392RSQ8-F1
#
_entry.id   AF-A0A392RSQ8-F1
#
_cell.length_a   1.000
_cell.length_b   1.000
_cell.length_c   1.000
_cell.angle_alpha   90.00
_cell.angle_beta   90.00
_cell.angle_gamma   90.00
#
_symmetry.space_group_name_H-M   'P 1'
#
loop_
_entity.id
_entity.type
_entity.pdbx_description
1 polymer ?
#
loop_
_entity_poly.entity_id
_entity_poly.type
_entity_poly.pdbx_seq_one_letter_code
_entity_poly.pdbx_strand_id
1 'polypeptide(L)'
;GSSSSPGGGHACSSEPKATPQKRQRPDDSVVDLTDSEPKFVFPNCFGARGFFEKFPPAVPASEKSIILGMTPDARKMQLVRDTAAVMRLLETAIVLNSEETCPAAELKKLQAENEKLQAEVTKV
;
A
#
# COMPACT_ATOMS: atom_id res chain seq x y z
N GLY A 1 15.45 10.98 41.38
CA GLY A 1 16.59 11.67 40.74
C GLY A 1 17.58 10.61 40.30
N SER A 2 18.21 10.66 39.15
CA SER A 2 18.38 11.77 38.21
C SER A 2 18.58 11.19 36.81
N SER A 3 17.90 11.80 35.83
CA SER A 3 18.12 11.58 34.40
C SER A 3 19.17 12.58 33.91
N SER A 4 20.08 12.15 33.04
CA SER A 4 20.98 13.04 32.31
C SER A 4 21.38 12.39 30.98
N SER A 5 20.83 12.89 29.88
CA SER A 5 21.31 12.62 28.52
C SER A 5 21.88 13.93 27.95
N PRO A 6 23.10 13.96 27.38
CA PRO A 6 23.54 15.13 26.65
C PRO A 6 22.97 15.09 25.24
N GLY A 7 22.04 16.02 24.97
CA GLY A 7 21.61 16.38 23.62
C GLY A 7 22.75 17.11 22.91
N GLY A 8 23.50 16.40 22.07
CA GLY A 8 24.45 16.96 21.13
C GLY A 8 23.87 16.90 19.72
N GLY A 9 23.07 17.91 19.35
CA GLY A 9 22.57 18.06 17.99
C GLY A 9 23.71 18.43 17.05
N HIS A 10 24.27 17.45 16.34
CA HIS A 10 25.05 17.74 15.13
C HIS A 10 24.07 18.22 14.06
N ALA A 11 23.96 19.54 13.90
CA ALA A 11 23.32 20.14 12.75
C ALA A 11 24.14 19.76 11.50
N CYS A 12 23.58 18.85 10.69
CA CYS A 12 24.14 18.49 9.41
C CYS A 12 23.96 19.70 8.48
N SER A 13 25.00 20.52 8.35
CA SER A 13 25.04 21.63 7.38
C SER A 13 25.00 21.04 5.97
N SER A 14 23.79 20.87 5.46
CA SER A 14 23.54 20.49 4.07
C SER A 14 23.21 21.78 3.33
N GLU A 15 24.08 22.21 2.42
CA GLU A 15 23.75 23.30 1.49
C GLU A 15 22.44 22.96 0.76
N PRO A 16 21.54 23.94 0.48
CA PRO A 16 20.28 23.67 -0.16
C PRO A 16 20.53 23.20 -1.60
N LYS A 17 20.53 21.88 -1.81
CA LYS A 17 20.49 21.30 -3.15
C LYS A 17 19.19 21.76 -3.80
N ALA A 18 19.30 22.44 -4.94
CA ALA A 18 18.15 22.91 -5.70
C ALA A 18 17.13 21.77 -5.85
N THR A 19 15.93 21.98 -5.32
CA THR A 19 14.85 21.02 -5.42
C THR A 19 14.52 20.85 -6.90
N PRO A 20 14.46 19.60 -7.42
CA PRO A 20 13.99 19.36 -8.77
C PRO A 20 12.63 20.04 -8.95
N GLN A 21 12.44 20.74 -10.08
CA GLN A 21 11.19 21.43 -10.36
C GLN A 21 10.02 20.48 -10.12
N LYS A 22 9.13 20.87 -9.20
CA LYS A 22 7.94 20.10 -8.86
C LYS A 22 7.06 20.06 -10.12
N ARG A 23 6.97 18.89 -10.75
CA ARG A 23 6.11 18.68 -11.92
C ARG A 23 4.68 19.11 -11.55
N GLN A 24 4.02 19.85 -12.44
CA GLN A 24 2.61 20.15 -12.32
C GLN A 24 1.85 18.83 -12.23
N ARG A 25 1.01 18.66 -11.20
CA ARG A 25 0.21 17.45 -11.07
C ARG A 25 -0.78 17.42 -12.24
N PRO A 26 -0.86 16.33 -13.00
CA PRO A 26 -2.01 16.07 -13.87
C PRO A 26 -3.27 16.12 -12.99
N ASP A 27 -4.38 16.66 -13.50
CA ASP A 27 -5.64 16.81 -12.75
C ASP A 27 -5.94 15.56 -11.90
N ASP A 28 -5.98 15.75 -10.58
CA ASP A 28 -6.28 14.68 -9.63
C ASP A 28 -7.72 14.24 -9.90
N SER A 29 -7.91 13.00 -10.35
CA SER A 29 -9.24 12.42 -10.50
C SER A 29 -9.93 12.46 -9.14
N VAL A 30 -10.98 13.27 -9.02
CA VAL A 30 -11.78 13.38 -7.79
C VAL A 30 -12.40 12.01 -7.52
N VAL A 31 -12.04 11.40 -6.40
CA VAL A 31 -12.65 10.14 -5.95
C VAL A 31 -14.04 10.46 -5.41
N ASP A 32 -15.07 9.90 -6.03
CA ASP A 32 -16.44 9.99 -5.53
C ASP A 32 -16.58 9.09 -4.29
N LEU A 33 -16.76 9.71 -3.13
CA LEU A 33 -16.93 9.01 -1.84
C LEU A 33 -18.37 8.50 -1.65
N THR A 34 -19.29 8.78 -2.58
CA THR A 34 -20.69 8.32 -2.53
C THR A 34 -20.92 7.00 -3.27
N ASP A 35 -19.93 6.53 -4.04
CA ASP A 35 -19.93 5.20 -4.62
C ASP A 35 -19.91 4.14 -3.49
N SER A 36 -20.89 3.23 -3.50
CA SER A 36 -21.06 2.21 -2.47
C SER A 36 -19.98 1.11 -2.48
N GLU A 37 -19.17 1.07 -3.53
CA GLU A 37 -18.11 0.08 -3.74
C GLU A 37 -16.73 0.76 -3.55
N PRO A 38 -15.89 0.29 -2.62
CA PRO A 38 -14.52 0.81 -2.48
C PRO A 38 -13.70 0.45 -3.73
N LYS A 39 -13.63 1.35 -4.70
CA LYS A 39 -12.77 1.21 -5.87
C LYS A 39 -11.33 1.43 -5.47
N PHE A 40 -10.53 0.37 -5.50
CA PHE A 40 -9.08 0.48 -5.37
C PHE A 40 -8.51 1.25 -6.57
N VAL A 41 -8.08 2.49 -6.36
CA VAL A 41 -7.51 3.34 -7.40
C VAL A 41 -6.00 3.18 -7.41
N PHE A 42 -5.46 2.57 -8.47
CA PHE A 42 -4.02 2.57 -8.70
C PHE A 42 -3.53 3.99 -9.03
N PRO A 43 -2.33 4.38 -8.58
CA PRO A 43 -1.72 5.63 -9.03
C PRO A 43 -1.71 5.73 -10.56
N ASN A 44 -1.99 6.92 -11.10
CA ASN A 44 -2.16 7.15 -12.55
C ASN A 44 -0.98 6.65 -13.41
N CYS A 45 0.23 6.58 -12.85
CA CYS A 45 1.40 6.05 -13.54
C CYS A 45 1.27 4.57 -13.96
N PHE A 46 0.43 3.78 -13.30
CA PHE A 46 0.20 2.37 -13.65
C PHE A 46 -0.81 2.21 -14.80
N GLY A 47 -1.77 3.13 -14.95
CA GLY A 47 -2.77 3.10 -16.02
C GLY A 47 -2.35 3.85 -17.29
N ALA A 48 -1.43 4.81 -17.18
CA ALA A 48 -0.97 5.62 -18.30
C ALA A 48 0.10 4.89 -19.13
N ARG A 49 -0.33 4.32 -20.28
CA ARG A 49 0.60 3.74 -21.27
C ARG A 49 1.66 4.79 -21.67
N GLY A 50 2.94 4.40 -21.66
CA GLY A 50 4.02 5.32 -22.03
C GLY A 50 4.55 6.18 -20.86
N PHE A 51 4.02 6.03 -19.64
CA PHE A 51 4.38 6.91 -18.52
C PHE A 51 5.84 6.73 -18.11
N PHE A 52 6.30 5.49 -17.93
CA PHE A 52 7.69 5.22 -17.51
C PHE A 52 8.71 5.43 -18.63
N GLU A 53 8.27 5.42 -19.88
CA GLU A 53 9.10 5.81 -21.03
C GLU A 53 9.35 7.31 -21.03
N LYS A 54 8.33 8.12 -20.72
CA LYS A 54 8.45 9.58 -20.57
C LYS A 54 9.15 9.98 -19.26
N PHE A 55 8.91 9.22 -18.21
CA PHE A 55 9.39 9.48 -16.85
C PHE A 55 10.01 8.21 -16.25
N PRO A 56 11.22 7.85 -16.70
CA PRO A 56 11.89 6.65 -16.23
C PRO A 56 12.09 6.70 -14.71
N PRO A 57 11.85 5.58 -13.99
CA PRO A 57 12.23 5.48 -12.59
C PRO A 57 13.73 5.74 -12.47
N ALA A 58 14.10 6.68 -11.61
CA ALA A 58 15.49 7.04 -11.37
C ALA A 58 15.78 6.98 -9.87
N VAL A 59 16.83 6.27 -9.50
CA VAL A 59 17.36 6.26 -8.14
C VAL A 59 18.28 7.48 -7.99
N PRO A 60 18.02 8.41 -7.06
CA PRO A 60 18.90 9.55 -6.81
C PRO A 60 20.34 9.12 -6.52
N ALA A 61 21.32 9.91 -6.95
CA ALA A 61 22.74 9.58 -6.78
C ALA A 61 23.15 9.35 -5.31
N SER A 62 22.53 10.08 -4.38
CA SER A 62 22.73 9.89 -2.94
C SER A 62 22.28 8.52 -2.45
N GLU A 63 21.10 8.08 -2.88
CA GLU A 63 20.55 6.76 -2.55
C GLU A 63 21.38 5.65 -3.20
N LYS A 64 21.75 5.83 -4.48
CA LYS A 64 22.64 4.90 -5.19
C LYS A 64 23.98 4.75 -4.47
N SER A 65 24.56 5.84 -3.96
CA SER A 65 25.82 5.81 -3.20
C SER A 65 25.67 5.04 -1.89
N ILE A 66 24.55 5.20 -1.18
CA ILE A 66 24.27 4.46 0.06
C ILE A 66 24.18 2.96 -0.23
N ILE A 67 23.37 2.58 -1.23
CA ILE A 67 23.19 1.17 -1.63
C ILE A 67 24.52 0.55 -2.05
N LEU A 68 25.29 1.24 -2.89
CA LEU A 68 26.58 0.74 -3.36
C LEU A 68 27.66 0.71 -2.27
N GLY A 69 27.58 1.59 -1.27
CA GLY A 69 28.45 1.60 -0.10
C GLY A 69 28.22 0.44 0.88
N MET A 70 27.07 -0.23 0.82
CA MET A 70 26.82 -1.47 1.57
C MET A 70 27.64 -2.63 1.00
N THR A 71 28.03 -3.57 1.86
CA THR A 71 28.59 -4.84 1.39
C THR A 71 27.52 -5.65 0.64
N PRO A 72 27.90 -6.52 -0.32
CA PRO A 72 26.95 -7.37 -1.03
C PRO A 72 26.06 -8.20 -0.09
N ASP A 73 26.64 -8.77 0.97
CA ASP A 73 25.89 -9.55 1.96
C ASP A 73 24.90 -8.70 2.76
N ALA A 74 25.28 -7.48 3.14
CA ALA A 74 24.38 -6.56 3.82
C ALA A 74 23.19 -6.18 2.93
N ARG A 75 23.43 -5.92 1.63
CA ARG A 75 22.34 -5.68 0.66
C ARG A 75 21.42 -6.88 0.53
N LYS A 76 21.97 -8.09 0.39
CA LYS A 76 21.17 -9.33 0.29
C LYS A 76 20.31 -9.52 1.53
N MET A 77 20.87 -9.28 2.72
CA MET A 77 20.15 -9.41 3.98
C MET A 77 19.04 -8.38 4.12
N GLN A 78 19.29 -7.13 3.68
CA GLN A 78 18.26 -6.09 3.64
C GLN A 78 17.11 -6.47 2.71
N LEU A 79 17.41 -6.93 1.49
CA LEU A 79 16.40 -7.38 0.53
C LEU A 79 15.53 -8.52 1.08
N VAL A 80 16.12 -9.47 1.81
CA VAL A 80 15.36 -10.56 2.46
C VAL A 80 14.41 -10.01 3.52
N ARG A 81 14.87 -9.05 4.35
CA ARG A 81 14.01 -8.42 5.37
C ARG A 81 12.87 -7.62 4.73
N ASP A 82 13.16 -6.85 3.69
CA ASP A 82 12.17 -6.03 3.00
C ASP A 82 11.12 -6.90 2.32
N THR A 83 11.55 -7.99 1.67
CA THR A 83 10.64 -9.00 1.09
C THR A 83 9.74 -9.60 2.16
N ALA A 84 10.30 -10.00 3.31
CA ALA A 84 9.50 -10.53 4.42
C ALA A 84 8.52 -9.48 4.99
N ALA A 85 8.91 -8.21 5.06
CA ALA A 85 8.03 -7.13 5.48
C ALA A 85 6.86 -6.93 4.50
N VAL A 86 7.13 -6.98 3.19
CA VAL A 86 6.09 -6.92 2.15
C VAL A 86 5.13 -8.11 2.27
N MET A 87 5.64 -9.34 2.39
CA MET A 87 4.78 -10.53 2.56
C MET A 87 3.85 -10.40 3.76
N ARG A 88 4.37 -9.97 4.92
CA ARG A 88 3.53 -9.71 6.12
C ARG A 88 2.48 -8.64 5.90
N LEU A 89 2.80 -7.59 5.13
CA LEU A 89 1.84 -6.54 4.79
C LEU A 89 0.71 -7.09 3.91
N LEU A 90 1.04 -7.93 2.92
CA LEU A 90 0.04 -8.61 2.08
C LEU A 90 -0.83 -9.55 2.92
N GLU A 91 -0.24 -10.37 3.79
CA GLU A 91 -0.98 -11.24 4.70
C GLU A 91 -1.94 -10.43 5.59
N THR A 92 -1.46 -9.32 6.16
CA THR A 92 -2.30 -8.41 6.96
C THR A 92 -3.45 -7.85 6.13
N ALA A 93 -3.18 -7.39 4.91
CA ALA A 93 -4.22 -6.89 4.02
C ALA A 93 -5.25 -7.98 3.70
N ILE A 94 -4.83 -9.23 3.47
CA ILE A 94 -5.73 -10.36 3.25
C ILE A 94 -6.60 -10.61 4.48
N VAL A 95 -6.03 -10.63 5.69
CA VAL A 95 -6.79 -10.84 6.95
C VAL A 95 -7.78 -9.70 7.21
N LEU A 96 -7.40 -8.47 6.89
CA LEU A 96 -8.28 -7.31 7.04
C LEU A 96 -9.37 -7.25 5.95
N ASN A 97 -9.09 -7.78 4.77
CA ASN A 97 -10.02 -7.79 3.62
C ASN A 97 -10.78 -9.11 3.45
N SER A 98 -10.46 -10.15 4.22
CA SER A 98 -11.23 -11.37 4.25
C SER A 98 -12.52 -11.06 4.99
N GLU A 99 -13.51 -10.59 4.22
CA GLU A 99 -14.92 -10.60 4.59
C GLU A 99 -15.42 -12.05 4.75
N GLU A 100 -14.77 -12.86 5.59
CA GLU A 100 -15.39 -14.02 6.20
C GLU A 100 -16.29 -13.55 7.35
N THR A 101 -17.27 -12.74 6.99
CA THR A 101 -18.59 -12.82 7.57
C THR A 101 -19.49 -12.49 6.40
N CYS A 102 -20.12 -13.51 5.80
CA CYS A 102 -21.31 -13.33 4.96
C CYS A 102 -22.09 -12.15 5.56
N PRO A 103 -22.26 -11.03 4.83
CA PRO A 103 -22.94 -9.87 5.38
C PRO A 103 -24.23 -10.38 5.99
N ALA A 104 -24.52 -10.06 7.25
CA ALA A 104 -25.65 -10.67 7.96
C ALA A 104 -26.97 -10.59 7.17
N ALA A 105 -27.08 -9.63 6.25
CA ALA A 105 -28.13 -9.51 5.24
C ALA A 105 -28.17 -10.66 4.22
N GLU A 106 -27.05 -11.08 3.62
CA GLU A 106 -26.98 -12.20 2.69
C GLU A 106 -27.23 -13.55 3.38
N LEU A 107 -26.71 -13.73 4.59
CA LEU A 107 -26.96 -14.94 5.38
C LEU A 107 -28.46 -15.07 5.69
N LYS A 108 -29.11 -13.98 6.12
CA LYS A 108 -30.56 -13.94 6.32
C LYS A 108 -31.34 -14.20 5.03
N LYS A 109 -30.89 -13.66 3.90
CA LYS A 109 -31.53 -13.87 2.59
C LYS A 109 -31.48 -15.34 2.18
N LEU A 110 -30.30 -15.96 2.27
CA LEU A 110 -30.11 -17.39 1.95
C LEU A 110 -30.89 -18.29 2.90
N GLN A 111 -31.00 -17.92 4.17
CA GLN A 111 -31.78 -18.67 5.16
C GLN A 111 -33.28 -18.64 4.83
N ALA A 112 -33.81 -17.47 4.45
CA ALA A 112 -35.20 -17.33 4.01
C ALA A 112 -35.49 -18.09 2.70
N GLU A 113 -34.55 -18.09 1.75
CA GLU A 113 -34.69 -18.87 0.50
C GLU A 113 -34.69 -20.39 0.78
N ASN A 114 -33.84 -20.86 1.69
CA ASN A 114 -33.80 -22.27 2.09
C ASN A 114 -35.10 -22.71 2.79
N GLU A 115 -35.64 -21.91 3.71
CA GLU A 115 -36.92 -22.22 4.38
C GLU A 115 -38.07 -22.32 3.36
N LYS A 116 -38.10 -21.40 2.40
CA LYS A 116 -39.09 -21.43 1.32
C LYS A 116 -38.97 -22.69 0.47
N LEU A 117 -37.76 -23.07 0.06
CA LEU A 117 -37.52 -24.28 -0.73
C LEU A 117 -37.88 -25.55 0.05
N GLN A 118 -37.56 -25.63 1.34
CA GLN A 118 -37.96 -26.77 2.17
C GLN A 118 -39.48 -26.89 2.30
N ALA A 119 -40.20 -25.77 2.43
CA ALA A 119 -41.66 -25.76 2.45
C ALA A 119 -42.27 -26.21 1.11
N GLU A 120 -41.58 -25.97 -0.01
CA GLU A 120 -42.00 -26.40 -1.34
C GLU A 120 -41.73 -27.90 -1.56
N VAL A 121 -40.59 -28.42 -1.09
CA VAL A 121 -40.21 -29.84 -1.16
C VAL A 121 -41.09 -30.73 -0.27
N THR A 122 -41.52 -30.22 0.90
CA THR A 122 -42.39 -30.96 1.83
C THR A 122 -43.87 -30.95 1.44
N LYS A 123 -44.23 -30.24 0.36
CA LYS A 123 -45.60 -30.15 -0.16
C LYS A 123 -46.01 -31.31 -1.08
N VAL A 124 -45.24 -32.40 -1.09
CA VAL A 124 -45.52 -33.66 -1.79
C VAL A 124 -46.58 -34.47 -1.06
#